data_AF-Q8RN59-F1
#
_entry.id   AF-Q8RN59-F1
#
_cell.length_a   1.000
_cell.length_b   1.000
_cell.length_c   1.000
_cell.angle_alpha   90.00
_cell.angle_beta   90.00
_cell.angle_gamma   90.00
#
_symmetry.space_group_name_H-M   'P 1'
#
loop_
_entity.id
_entity.type
_entity.pdbx_description
1 polymer ?
#
loop_
_entity_poly.entity_id
_entity_poly.type
_entity_poly.pdbx_seq_one_letter_code
_entity_poly.pdbx_strand_id
1 'polypeptide(L)'
;MLMKMHSSMAHLQSQFRSLSQVVLVAIAALTLWVGLDTLVPQSAAAYPFYAQYNYDSPREATGKIVCANCHLAKKTVEIEVPQAVLPDTVFKAVVKVPYDLDIQQVQADGSPSGLNVGAVLMLPEGFKLAPPERVDEELMEEVGDFYYLVTPYSETDENILLAGPLPGEDYQEMIFPILSPNPATDAGVYFGKYSIHLGGNRGRGQVYPTGELSNNNAFSASIAGTIAAIEDNGFGFDVTIQPEDGDAVVTSILPGPELIVAVGDTVEAGQLLTTNPNVGGFGQMDSEIVLQSSSRIWGLVAFFFGVVLTQIFLVNCHLAKKTVEIEVPQAVLPDTVFKAVVKVPYDLDIQQVQADGSPSGLNVGAVLMLPEGFKLAPPERVDEELMEEVGDFYYLVTPYSETDENILLAGPLPGEDYQEMIFPILSPNPATDAGVYFGKYSIHLGGNRGRGQVYPTGELSNNNAFSASIAGTIAAIEDNGFGFDVTIQPEDGDAVVTSILPGPELIVAVGDTVEAGQLLTTNPNVGGFGQMDSEIVLQSSSRIWGLVAFFFGVVLTQIFLV
;
A
#
# COMPACT_ATOMS: atom_id res chain seq x y z
N MET A 1 -97.81 3.29 -27.63
CA MET A 1 -96.77 3.50 -28.67
C MET A 1 -96.09 4.87 -28.57
N LEU A 2 -96.82 5.96 -28.27
CA LEU A 2 -96.25 7.32 -28.11
C LEU A 2 -95.25 7.52 -26.94
N MET A 3 -95.39 6.81 -25.81
CA MET A 3 -94.47 6.94 -24.66
C MET A 3 -93.08 6.33 -24.92
N LYS A 4 -92.95 5.32 -25.78
CA LYS A 4 -91.65 4.74 -26.16
C LYS A 4 -90.86 5.62 -27.12
N MET A 5 -91.53 6.42 -27.96
CA MET A 5 -90.86 7.35 -28.89
C MET A 5 -90.26 8.57 -28.18
N HIS A 6 -90.93 9.11 -27.15
CA HIS A 6 -90.42 10.25 -26.37
C HIS A 6 -89.17 9.90 -25.55
N SER A 7 -89.13 8.69 -24.96
CA SER A 7 -87.95 8.20 -24.23
C SER A 7 -86.75 7.98 -25.15
N SER A 8 -86.99 7.44 -26.36
CA SER A 8 -85.94 7.22 -27.38
C SER A 8 -85.34 8.53 -27.91
N MET A 9 -86.17 9.55 -28.19
CA MET A 9 -85.68 10.87 -28.64
C MET A 9 -84.90 11.62 -27.55
N ALA A 10 -85.31 11.54 -26.29
CA ALA A 10 -84.59 12.16 -25.18
C ALA A 10 -83.22 11.47 -24.93
N HIS A 11 -83.16 10.15 -25.11
CA HIS A 11 -81.90 9.40 -25.02
C HIS A 11 -80.96 9.76 -26.18
N LEU A 12 -81.47 9.91 -27.40
CA LEU A 12 -80.68 10.32 -28.56
C LEU A 12 -80.12 11.75 -28.41
N GLN A 13 -80.92 12.69 -27.90
CA GLN A 13 -80.49 14.07 -27.65
C GLN A 13 -79.43 14.16 -26.53
N SER A 14 -79.57 13.33 -25.48
CA SER A 14 -78.56 13.21 -24.41
C SER A 14 -77.23 12.66 -24.93
N GLN A 15 -77.28 11.63 -25.78
CA GLN A 15 -76.10 11.04 -26.41
C GLN A 15 -75.38 12.03 -27.36
N PHE A 16 -76.12 12.80 -28.15
CA PHE A 16 -75.54 13.86 -29.01
C PHE A 16 -74.92 15.02 -28.19
N ARG A 17 -75.52 15.39 -27.06
CA ARG A 17 -74.96 16.40 -26.15
C ARG A 17 -73.67 15.93 -25.48
N SER A 18 -73.64 14.67 -25.03
CA SER A 18 -72.45 14.02 -24.48
C SER A 18 -71.32 13.98 -25.51
N LEU A 19 -71.63 13.52 -26.74
CA LEU A 19 -70.62 13.41 -27.80
C LEU A 19 -70.06 14.77 -28.23
N SER A 20 -70.91 15.80 -28.35
CA SER A 20 -70.47 17.16 -28.68
C SER A 20 -69.63 17.80 -27.57
N GLN A 21 -69.93 17.52 -26.29
CA GLN A 21 -69.10 17.96 -25.17
C GLN A 21 -67.72 17.27 -25.18
N VAL A 22 -67.66 15.97 -25.46
CA VAL A 22 -66.38 15.24 -25.56
C VAL A 22 -65.53 15.78 -26.71
N VAL A 23 -66.13 16.06 -27.88
CA VAL A 23 -65.39 16.63 -29.02
C VAL A 23 -64.89 18.05 -28.71
N LEU A 24 -65.69 18.89 -28.06
CA LEU A 24 -65.27 20.24 -27.65
C LEU A 24 -64.12 20.21 -26.64
N VAL A 25 -64.16 19.30 -25.66
CA VAL A 25 -63.06 19.10 -24.70
C VAL A 25 -61.80 18.58 -25.39
N ALA A 26 -61.94 17.65 -26.35
CA ALA A 26 -60.82 17.13 -27.12
C ALA A 26 -60.15 18.22 -27.98
N ILE A 27 -60.96 19.07 -28.64
CA ILE A 27 -60.44 20.20 -29.42
C ILE A 27 -59.75 21.21 -28.51
N ALA A 28 -60.36 21.57 -27.37
CA ALA A 28 -59.78 22.50 -26.41
C ALA A 28 -58.46 21.97 -25.84
N ALA A 29 -58.40 20.68 -25.49
CA ALA A 29 -57.18 20.01 -25.04
C ALA A 29 -56.10 19.99 -26.14
N LEU A 30 -56.47 19.73 -27.39
CA LEU A 30 -55.53 19.72 -28.51
C LEU A 30 -54.98 21.12 -28.81
N THR A 31 -55.82 22.16 -28.76
CA THR A 31 -55.40 23.55 -28.93
C THR A 31 -54.53 24.04 -27.77
N LEU A 32 -54.80 23.56 -26.54
CA LEU A 32 -53.98 23.89 -25.38
C LEU A 32 -52.62 23.18 -25.48
N TRP A 33 -52.60 21.92 -25.92
CA TRP A 33 -51.39 21.13 -26.14
C TRP A 33 -50.50 21.75 -27.24
N VAL A 34 -51.07 22.06 -28.41
CA VAL A 34 -50.35 22.72 -29.52
C VAL A 34 -49.93 24.15 -29.17
N GLY A 35 -50.76 24.87 -28.40
CA GLY A 35 -50.48 26.25 -27.97
C GLY A 35 -49.34 26.36 -26.95
N LEU A 36 -49.20 25.37 -26.05
CA LEU A 36 -48.09 25.36 -25.09
C LEU A 36 -46.75 24.98 -25.73
N ASP A 37 -46.74 24.08 -26.72
CA ASP A 37 -45.50 23.64 -27.38
C ASP A 37 -44.91 24.66 -28.37
N THR A 38 -45.73 25.58 -28.91
CA THR A 38 -45.29 26.50 -29.97
C THR A 38 -44.97 27.92 -29.50
N LEU A 39 -45.48 28.34 -28.34
CA LEU A 39 -45.33 29.71 -27.82
C LEU A 39 -44.33 29.85 -26.67
N VAL A 40 -43.80 28.74 -26.15
CA VAL A 40 -42.79 28.76 -25.08
C VAL A 40 -41.49 28.17 -25.63
N PRO A 41 -40.41 28.98 -25.79
CA PRO A 41 -39.11 28.43 -26.16
C PRO A 41 -38.69 27.41 -25.11
N GLN A 42 -38.43 26.17 -25.54
CA GLN A 42 -37.95 25.10 -24.68
C GLN A 42 -36.62 25.54 -24.07
N SER A 43 -36.55 25.60 -22.74
CA SER A 43 -35.31 25.91 -22.04
C SER A 43 -34.30 24.77 -22.27
N ALA A 44 -33.16 25.03 -22.93
CA ALA A 44 -32.00 24.13 -22.89
C ALA A 44 -31.46 24.00 -21.46
N ALA A 45 -32.06 23.16 -20.62
CA ALA A 45 -31.44 22.74 -19.38
C ALA A 45 -30.44 21.60 -19.66
N ALA A 46 -29.62 21.29 -18.65
CA ALA A 46 -28.71 20.16 -18.66
C ALA A 46 -29.48 18.84 -18.54
N TYR A 47 -30.04 18.32 -19.64
CA TYR A 47 -30.85 17.10 -19.62
C TYR A 47 -30.04 15.88 -20.06
N PRO A 48 -29.74 14.93 -19.16
CA PRO A 48 -29.18 13.63 -19.53
C PRO A 48 -30.04 12.85 -20.54
N PHE A 49 -31.36 13.05 -20.54
CA PHE A 49 -32.29 12.40 -21.48
C PHE A 49 -31.99 12.70 -22.96
N TYR A 50 -31.42 13.86 -23.29
CA TYR A 50 -31.01 14.13 -24.67
C TYR A 50 -29.87 13.24 -25.15
N ALA A 51 -29.02 12.75 -24.24
CA ALA A 51 -28.04 11.73 -24.60
C ALA A 51 -28.76 10.42 -24.97
N GLN A 52 -29.69 9.95 -24.12
CA GLN A 52 -30.48 8.73 -24.36
C GLN A 52 -31.21 8.74 -25.70
N TYR A 53 -31.81 9.88 -26.05
CA TYR A 53 -32.61 9.99 -27.27
C TYR A 53 -31.77 9.98 -28.56
N ASN A 54 -30.56 10.55 -28.52
CA ASN A 54 -29.76 10.79 -29.72
C ASN A 54 -28.59 9.82 -29.89
N TYR A 55 -28.22 9.06 -28.85
CA TYR A 55 -27.06 8.18 -28.85
C TYR A 55 -27.39 6.82 -28.24
N ASP A 56 -27.01 5.74 -28.93
CA ASP A 56 -27.19 4.37 -28.43
C ASP A 56 -26.37 4.09 -27.17
N SER A 57 -25.19 4.69 -27.06
CA SER A 57 -24.32 4.61 -25.89
C SER A 57 -23.82 5.99 -25.52
N PRO A 58 -23.76 6.35 -24.22
CA PRO A 58 -23.29 7.66 -23.80
C PRO A 58 -21.78 7.85 -23.98
N ARG A 59 -21.02 6.81 -24.32
CA ARG A 59 -19.56 6.87 -24.48
C ARG A 59 -19.12 6.34 -25.85
N GLU A 60 -18.42 7.19 -26.57
CA GLU A 60 -17.83 6.87 -27.87
C GLU A 60 -16.62 5.94 -27.71
N ALA A 61 -16.22 5.26 -28.78
CA ALA A 61 -15.04 4.38 -28.80
C ALA A 61 -13.71 5.09 -28.45
N THR A 62 -13.67 6.42 -28.58
CA THR A 62 -12.55 7.28 -28.16
C THR A 62 -12.44 7.45 -26.64
N GLY A 63 -13.47 7.02 -25.90
CA GLY A 63 -13.62 7.24 -24.47
C GLY A 63 -14.34 8.55 -24.12
N LYS A 64 -14.67 9.39 -25.11
CA LYS A 64 -15.42 10.64 -24.95
C LYS A 64 -16.91 10.36 -24.67
N ILE A 65 -17.46 11.04 -23.69
CA ILE A 65 -18.89 11.02 -23.34
C ILE A 65 -19.63 12.06 -24.18
N VAL A 66 -20.77 11.65 -24.74
CA VAL A 66 -21.55 12.41 -25.72
C VAL A 66 -22.08 13.74 -25.20
N CYS A 67 -22.19 13.90 -23.87
CA CYS A 67 -22.54 15.17 -23.23
C CYS A 67 -21.60 16.32 -23.63
N ALA A 68 -20.32 16.01 -23.89
CA ALA A 68 -19.32 16.97 -24.37
C ALA A 68 -19.59 17.49 -25.79
N ASN A 69 -20.51 16.90 -26.55
CA ASN A 69 -20.91 17.41 -27.87
C ASN A 69 -21.79 18.67 -27.76
N CYS A 70 -22.53 18.82 -26.66
CA CYS A 70 -23.38 19.99 -26.40
C CYS A 70 -22.84 20.88 -25.28
N HIS A 71 -22.16 20.31 -24.28
CA HIS A 71 -21.55 21.03 -23.18
C HIS A 71 -20.05 21.21 -23.44
N LEU A 72 -19.71 22.31 -24.12
CA LEU A 72 -18.39 22.56 -24.71
C LEU A 72 -17.37 23.10 -23.70
N ALA A 73 -17.84 23.74 -22.62
CA ALA A 73 -16.95 24.19 -21.55
C ALA A 73 -16.50 23.02 -20.69
N LYS A 74 -15.23 23.05 -20.27
CA LYS A 74 -14.63 22.01 -19.43
C LYS A 74 -14.59 22.44 -17.97
N LYS A 75 -15.11 21.58 -17.07
CA LYS A 75 -14.99 21.70 -15.62
C LYS A 75 -14.53 20.38 -15.02
N THR A 76 -14.05 20.40 -13.78
CA THR A 76 -13.63 19.19 -13.06
C THR A 76 -14.83 18.55 -12.38
N VAL A 77 -14.79 17.22 -12.29
CA VAL A 77 -15.74 16.39 -11.55
C VAL A 77 -14.93 15.33 -10.82
N GLU A 78 -15.47 14.81 -9.72
CA GLU A 78 -14.80 13.80 -8.92
C GLU A 78 -15.72 12.61 -8.67
N ILE A 79 -15.12 11.43 -8.53
CA ILE A 79 -15.81 10.21 -8.14
C ILE A 79 -15.03 9.49 -7.05
N GLU A 80 -15.73 9.13 -5.97
CA GLU A 80 -15.18 8.33 -4.88
C GLU A 80 -15.91 6.99 -4.84
N VAL A 81 -15.12 5.91 -4.94
CA VAL A 81 -15.59 4.53 -4.88
C VAL A 81 -14.65 3.71 -4.01
N PRO A 82 -15.15 2.64 -3.36
CA PRO A 82 -14.27 1.73 -2.63
C PRO A 82 -13.25 1.10 -3.56
N GLN A 83 -12.03 0.90 -3.07
CA GLN A 83 -10.96 0.26 -3.83
C GLN A 83 -11.33 -1.18 -4.25
N ALA A 84 -12.02 -1.90 -3.36
CA ALA A 84 -12.51 -3.24 -3.61
C ALA A 84 -13.87 -3.47 -2.96
N VAL A 85 -14.69 -4.31 -3.59
CA VAL A 85 -16.00 -4.74 -3.10
C VAL A 85 -16.13 -6.26 -3.21
N LEU A 86 -16.86 -6.84 -2.26
CA LEU A 86 -17.25 -8.25 -2.32
C LEU A 86 -18.45 -8.42 -3.26
N PRO A 87 -18.70 -9.62 -3.81
CA PRO A 87 -19.87 -9.88 -4.63
C PRO A 87 -21.17 -9.73 -3.83
N ASP A 88 -22.27 -9.41 -4.52
CA ASP A 88 -23.61 -9.24 -3.93
C ASP A 88 -23.65 -8.29 -2.70
N THR A 89 -22.84 -7.23 -2.73
CA THR A 89 -22.74 -6.23 -1.67
C THR A 89 -23.17 -4.85 -2.19
N VAL A 90 -23.91 -4.11 -1.36
CA VAL A 90 -24.26 -2.71 -1.65
C VAL A 90 -23.12 -1.81 -1.18
N PHE A 91 -22.70 -0.88 -2.01
CA PHE A 91 -21.66 0.09 -1.69
C PHE A 91 -22.02 1.48 -2.22
N LYS A 92 -21.35 2.48 -1.66
CA LYS A 92 -21.54 3.89 -1.97
C LYS A 92 -20.60 4.34 -3.09
N ALA A 93 -21.13 4.94 -4.14
CA ALA A 93 -20.36 5.70 -5.12
C ALA A 93 -20.74 7.18 -5.03
N VAL A 94 -19.79 8.04 -4.69
CA VAL A 94 -20.03 9.49 -4.50
C VAL A 94 -19.55 10.23 -5.73
N VAL A 95 -20.44 10.97 -6.37
CA VAL A 95 -20.14 11.80 -7.53
C VAL A 95 -20.19 13.26 -7.10
N LYS A 96 -19.11 14.00 -7.30
CA LYS A 96 -19.03 15.43 -6.96
C LYS A 96 -18.95 16.26 -8.23
N VAL A 97 -19.86 17.22 -8.35
CA VAL A 97 -19.89 18.23 -9.41
C VAL A 97 -19.78 19.62 -8.76
N PRO A 98 -18.61 19.94 -8.15
CA PRO A 98 -18.46 21.13 -7.32
C PRO A 98 -18.58 22.39 -8.17
N TYR A 99 -19.18 23.46 -7.67
CA TYR A 99 -19.11 24.79 -8.30
C TYR A 99 -19.37 25.92 -7.30
N ASP A 100 -19.08 27.14 -7.71
CA ASP A 100 -19.32 28.33 -6.91
C ASP A 100 -20.80 28.73 -6.97
N LEU A 101 -21.48 28.66 -5.82
CA LEU A 101 -22.92 28.92 -5.68
C LEU A 101 -23.29 30.40 -5.87
N ASP A 102 -22.32 31.31 -5.73
CA ASP A 102 -22.56 32.74 -5.93
C ASP A 102 -22.66 33.11 -7.43
N ILE A 103 -22.30 32.18 -8.32
CA ILE A 103 -22.33 32.40 -9.77
C ILE A 103 -23.69 32.01 -10.35
N GLN A 104 -24.27 32.93 -11.10
CA GLN A 104 -25.51 32.71 -11.85
C GLN A 104 -25.24 32.50 -13.34
N GLN A 105 -26.09 31.71 -13.99
CA GLN A 105 -26.09 31.48 -15.43
C GLN A 105 -27.25 32.24 -16.11
N VAL A 106 -27.14 32.41 -17.42
CA VAL A 106 -28.18 32.98 -18.27
C VAL A 106 -29.23 31.93 -18.63
N GLN A 107 -30.50 32.22 -18.36
CA GLN A 107 -31.65 31.39 -18.75
C GLN A 107 -32.04 31.62 -20.22
N ALA A 108 -32.96 30.81 -20.75
CA ALA A 108 -33.38 30.90 -22.15
C ALA A 108 -33.96 32.27 -22.55
N ASP A 109 -34.52 33.02 -21.60
CA ASP A 109 -35.07 34.37 -21.78
C ASP A 109 -34.04 35.49 -21.57
N GLY A 110 -32.80 35.15 -21.19
CA GLY A 110 -31.75 36.12 -20.86
C GLY A 110 -31.65 36.49 -19.38
N SER A 111 -32.58 36.05 -18.53
CA SER A 111 -32.55 36.35 -17.09
C SER A 111 -31.46 35.53 -16.34
N PRO A 112 -30.88 36.07 -15.25
CA PRO A 112 -29.92 35.32 -14.45
C PRO A 112 -30.62 34.31 -13.51
N SER A 113 -30.03 33.14 -13.32
CA SER A 113 -30.57 32.06 -12.48
C SER A 113 -29.49 31.13 -11.96
N GLY A 114 -29.81 30.30 -10.97
CA GLY A 114 -28.94 29.24 -10.48
C GLY A 114 -28.62 28.18 -11.54
N LEU A 115 -27.61 27.35 -11.26
CA LEU A 115 -27.19 26.25 -12.12
C LEU A 115 -27.85 24.95 -11.67
N ASN A 116 -28.24 24.12 -12.63
CA ASN A 116 -28.60 22.73 -12.39
C ASN A 116 -27.41 21.82 -12.67
N VAL A 117 -27.38 20.67 -12.01
CA VAL A 117 -26.38 19.63 -12.20
C VAL A 117 -27.00 18.38 -12.79
N GLY A 118 -26.17 17.58 -13.46
CA GLY A 118 -26.54 16.26 -13.93
C GLY A 118 -25.30 15.38 -14.08
N ALA A 119 -25.50 14.07 -14.06
CA ALA A 119 -24.42 13.10 -14.19
C ALA A 119 -24.84 11.87 -14.98
N VAL A 120 -23.87 11.26 -15.64
CA VAL A 120 -23.93 9.92 -16.22
C VAL A 120 -22.82 9.08 -15.57
N LEU A 121 -23.22 8.01 -14.90
CA LEU A 121 -22.33 7.07 -14.24
C LEU A 121 -22.41 5.73 -14.97
N MET A 122 -21.35 5.36 -15.67
CA MET A 122 -21.25 4.08 -16.35
C MET A 122 -20.49 3.10 -15.47
N LEU A 123 -21.19 2.08 -15.01
CA LEU A 123 -20.64 1.00 -14.20
C LEU A 123 -20.26 -0.19 -15.10
N PRO A 124 -19.41 -1.10 -14.59
CA PRO A 124 -19.12 -2.35 -15.28
C PRO A 124 -20.37 -3.21 -15.41
N GLU A 125 -20.36 -4.14 -16.36
CA GLU A 125 -21.46 -5.07 -16.57
C GLU A 125 -21.82 -5.85 -15.28
N GLY A 126 -23.13 -6.01 -15.04
CA GLY A 126 -23.69 -6.66 -13.86
C GLY A 126 -23.80 -5.78 -12.61
N PHE A 127 -23.08 -4.65 -12.54
CA PHE A 127 -23.33 -3.64 -11.50
C PHE A 127 -24.60 -2.87 -11.83
N LYS A 128 -25.39 -2.55 -10.82
CA LYS A 128 -26.64 -1.80 -11.00
C LYS A 128 -27.01 -1.02 -9.76
N LEU A 129 -28.00 -0.14 -9.90
CA LEU A 129 -28.59 0.54 -8.74
C LEU A 129 -29.15 -0.52 -7.76
N ALA A 130 -28.81 -0.38 -6.49
CA ALA A 130 -29.24 -1.32 -5.46
C ALA A 130 -30.75 -1.20 -5.25
N PRO A 131 -31.52 -2.31 -5.24
CA PRO A 131 -32.93 -2.28 -4.91
C PRO A 131 -33.16 -1.65 -3.53
N PRO A 132 -34.25 -0.88 -3.30
CA PRO A 132 -34.45 -0.15 -2.05
C PRO A 132 -34.43 -1.04 -0.82
N GLU A 133 -34.84 -2.31 -0.95
CA GLU A 133 -34.91 -3.28 0.14
C GLU A 133 -33.53 -3.81 0.57
N ARG A 134 -32.50 -3.58 -0.25
CA ARG A 134 -31.11 -4.00 -0.02
C ARG A 134 -30.23 -2.86 0.49
N VAL A 135 -30.72 -1.62 0.44
CA VAL A 135 -30.00 -0.44 0.91
C VAL A 135 -30.26 -0.29 2.41
N ASP A 136 -29.19 -0.15 3.19
CA ASP A 136 -29.29 0.06 4.63
C ASP A 136 -30.03 1.37 4.95
N GLU A 137 -30.76 1.41 6.07
CA GLU A 137 -31.60 2.56 6.45
C GLU A 137 -30.81 3.86 6.56
N GLU A 138 -29.59 3.80 7.12
CA GLU A 138 -28.66 4.94 7.22
C GLU A 138 -28.24 5.47 5.84
N LEU A 139 -27.91 4.58 4.90
CA LEU A 139 -27.53 4.96 3.55
C LEU A 139 -28.74 5.50 2.75
N MET A 140 -29.93 4.97 2.98
CA MET A 140 -31.15 5.46 2.34
C MET A 140 -31.53 6.85 2.83
N GLU A 141 -31.36 7.15 4.13
CA GLU A 141 -31.58 8.49 4.68
C GLU A 141 -30.57 9.50 4.10
N GLU A 142 -29.31 9.10 3.92
CA GLU A 142 -28.28 9.96 3.31
C GLU A 142 -28.57 10.24 1.83
N VAL A 143 -29.05 9.23 1.08
CA VAL A 143 -29.41 9.38 -0.33
C VAL A 143 -30.70 10.19 -0.52
N GLY A 144 -31.70 9.97 0.33
CA GLY A 144 -32.98 10.66 0.30
C GLY A 144 -33.70 10.56 -1.05
N ASP A 145 -34.35 11.65 -1.46
CA ASP A 145 -35.16 11.71 -2.69
C ASP A 145 -34.33 11.50 -3.96
N PHE A 146 -33.00 11.70 -3.91
CA PHE A 146 -32.10 11.48 -5.04
C PHE A 146 -32.25 10.08 -5.65
N TYR A 147 -32.48 9.06 -4.82
CA TYR A 147 -32.61 7.67 -5.26
C TYR A 147 -33.65 7.52 -6.38
N TYR A 148 -34.79 8.20 -6.26
CA TYR A 148 -35.89 8.11 -7.21
C TYR A 148 -35.69 8.98 -8.45
N LEU A 149 -34.65 9.82 -8.47
CA LEU A 149 -34.27 10.69 -9.59
C LEU A 149 -33.19 10.06 -10.47
N VAL A 150 -32.64 8.92 -10.05
CA VAL A 150 -31.70 8.13 -10.84
C VAL A 150 -32.45 7.17 -11.75
N THR A 151 -32.15 7.19 -13.04
CA THR A 151 -32.76 6.29 -14.03
C THR A 151 -31.68 5.56 -14.83
N PRO A 152 -31.93 4.31 -15.26
CA PRO A 152 -31.02 3.63 -16.16
C PRO A 152 -31.05 4.27 -17.56
N TYR A 153 -29.93 4.14 -18.29
CA TYR A 153 -29.80 4.70 -19.64
C TYR A 153 -30.77 4.08 -20.63
N SER A 154 -31.00 2.77 -20.52
CA SER A 154 -31.96 2.02 -21.32
C SER A 154 -32.50 0.84 -20.49
N GLU A 155 -33.53 0.14 -21.00
CA GLU A 155 -34.03 -1.10 -20.36
C GLU A 155 -33.00 -2.24 -20.37
N THR A 156 -32.01 -2.19 -21.29
CA THR A 156 -30.97 -3.21 -21.41
C THR A 156 -29.71 -2.85 -20.65
N ASP A 157 -29.41 -1.56 -20.49
CA ASP A 157 -28.18 -1.04 -19.90
C ASP A 157 -28.41 -0.55 -18.46
N GLU A 158 -28.83 -1.47 -17.57
CA GLU A 158 -29.07 -1.18 -16.14
C GLU A 158 -27.81 -0.68 -15.40
N ASN A 159 -26.62 -0.95 -15.94
CA ASN A 159 -25.33 -0.54 -15.39
C ASN A 159 -24.96 0.92 -15.71
N ILE A 160 -25.70 1.58 -16.60
CA ILE A 160 -25.48 2.98 -16.93
C ILE A 160 -26.58 3.80 -16.27
N LEU A 161 -26.19 4.64 -15.32
CA LEU A 161 -27.12 5.43 -14.51
C LEU A 161 -27.05 6.91 -14.89
N LEU A 162 -28.22 7.54 -15.02
CA LEU A 162 -28.38 8.95 -15.28
C LEU A 162 -29.02 9.63 -14.09
N ALA A 163 -28.53 10.83 -13.76
CA ALA A 163 -29.10 11.69 -12.74
C ALA A 163 -29.29 13.10 -13.29
N GLY A 164 -30.48 13.65 -13.07
CA GLY A 164 -30.81 15.05 -13.30
C GLY A 164 -31.65 15.38 -14.53
N PRO A 165 -31.96 16.68 -14.74
CA PRO A 165 -31.39 17.84 -14.04
C PRO A 165 -31.84 17.97 -12.59
N LEU A 166 -30.90 18.31 -11.71
CA LEU A 166 -31.12 18.55 -10.28
C LEU A 166 -30.71 19.98 -9.89
N PRO A 167 -31.33 20.58 -8.86
CA PRO A 167 -30.86 21.86 -8.30
C PRO A 167 -29.40 21.74 -7.84
N GLY A 168 -28.52 22.58 -8.39
CA GLY A 168 -27.09 22.50 -8.09
C GLY A 168 -26.74 22.90 -6.66
N GLU A 169 -27.58 23.69 -5.99
CA GLU A 169 -27.41 24.08 -4.58
C GLU A 169 -27.53 22.88 -3.63
N ASP A 170 -28.42 21.94 -3.94
CA ASP A 170 -28.72 20.78 -3.09
C ASP A 170 -27.90 19.54 -3.47
N TYR A 171 -27.49 19.41 -4.74
CA TYR A 171 -26.93 18.17 -5.30
C TYR A 171 -25.51 18.31 -5.86
N GLN A 172 -24.65 19.13 -5.24
CA GLN A 172 -23.22 19.18 -5.61
C GLN A 172 -22.52 17.84 -5.38
N GLU A 173 -22.97 17.10 -4.37
CA GLU A 173 -22.55 15.73 -4.07
C GLU A 173 -23.75 14.79 -4.24
N MET A 174 -23.58 13.77 -5.08
CA MET A 174 -24.61 12.80 -5.43
C MET A 174 -24.16 11.41 -5.02
N ILE A 175 -25.00 10.71 -4.25
CA ILE A 175 -24.67 9.42 -3.67
C ILE A 175 -25.45 8.33 -4.39
N PHE A 176 -24.72 7.44 -5.08
CA PHE A 176 -25.30 6.31 -5.78
C PHE A 176 -25.13 5.02 -4.96
N PRO A 177 -26.22 4.40 -4.48
CA PRO A 177 -26.16 3.08 -3.85
C PRO A 177 -26.08 2.00 -4.94
N ILE A 178 -24.90 1.40 -5.10
CA ILE A 178 -24.64 0.41 -6.16
C ILE A 178 -24.58 -0.98 -5.57
N LEU A 179 -25.25 -1.94 -6.22
CA LEU A 179 -25.14 -3.36 -5.93
C LEU A 179 -24.11 -4.01 -6.85
N SER A 180 -23.10 -4.65 -6.27
CA SER A 180 -22.11 -5.41 -7.02
C SER A 180 -22.68 -6.75 -7.51
N PRO A 181 -22.30 -7.24 -8.70
CA PRO A 181 -22.72 -8.53 -9.22
C PRO A 181 -22.10 -9.71 -8.44
N ASN A 182 -22.61 -10.92 -8.70
CA ASN A 182 -22.09 -12.15 -8.12
C ASN A 182 -21.65 -13.16 -9.21
N PRO A 183 -20.33 -13.36 -9.40
CA PRO A 183 -19.77 -14.34 -10.35
C PRO A 183 -20.19 -15.79 -10.10
N ALA A 184 -20.73 -16.12 -8.93
CA ALA A 184 -21.24 -17.46 -8.63
C ALA A 184 -22.61 -17.72 -9.27
N THR A 185 -23.39 -16.67 -9.54
CA THR A 185 -24.74 -16.77 -10.10
C THR A 185 -24.81 -16.25 -11.54
N ASP A 186 -23.91 -15.36 -11.92
CA ASP A 186 -23.82 -14.78 -13.26
C ASP A 186 -22.50 -15.21 -13.93
N ALA A 187 -22.61 -15.93 -15.05
CA ALA A 187 -21.45 -16.42 -15.81
C ALA A 187 -20.76 -15.35 -16.66
N GLY A 188 -21.39 -14.18 -16.87
CA GLY A 188 -20.82 -13.06 -17.61
C GLY A 188 -19.84 -12.21 -16.79
N VAL A 189 -19.84 -12.37 -15.47
CA VAL A 189 -19.06 -11.54 -14.54
C VAL A 189 -17.90 -12.33 -13.94
N TYR A 190 -16.74 -11.68 -13.78
CA TYR A 190 -15.52 -12.31 -13.26
C TYR A 190 -14.93 -11.51 -12.09
N PHE A 191 -14.14 -12.15 -11.24
CA PHE A 191 -13.38 -11.42 -10.22
C PHE A 191 -12.17 -10.72 -10.85
N GLY A 192 -12.13 -9.40 -10.75
CA GLY A 192 -11.09 -8.61 -11.38
C GLY A 192 -11.23 -7.12 -11.11
N LYS A 193 -10.41 -6.34 -11.82
CA LYS A 193 -10.42 -4.89 -11.81
C LYS A 193 -11.25 -4.38 -12.98
N TYR A 194 -12.16 -3.47 -12.72
CA TYR A 194 -13.06 -2.88 -13.69
C TYR A 194 -12.96 -1.36 -13.67
N SER A 195 -13.25 -0.73 -14.81
CA SER A 195 -13.30 0.72 -14.93
C SER A 195 -14.72 1.24 -14.71
N ILE A 196 -14.82 2.38 -14.03
CA ILE A 196 -16.04 3.17 -13.87
C ILE A 196 -15.81 4.50 -14.59
N HIS A 197 -16.77 4.91 -15.40
CA HIS A 197 -16.66 6.14 -16.18
C HIS A 197 -17.73 7.13 -15.72
N LEU A 198 -17.32 8.32 -15.31
CA LEU A 198 -18.19 9.41 -14.90
C LEU A 198 -18.16 10.53 -15.94
N GLY A 199 -19.35 11.01 -16.30
CA GLY A 199 -19.56 12.34 -16.88
C GLY A 199 -20.43 13.17 -15.95
N GLY A 200 -20.01 14.38 -15.61
CA GLY A 200 -20.81 15.30 -14.80
C GLY A 200 -20.89 16.66 -15.47
N ASN A 201 -22.09 17.25 -15.49
CA ASN A 201 -22.32 18.58 -16.04
C ASN A 201 -22.94 19.49 -14.99
N ARG A 202 -22.59 20.78 -15.08
CA ARG A 202 -23.28 21.86 -14.39
C ARG A 202 -23.61 22.99 -15.34
N GLY A 203 -24.81 23.55 -15.22
CA GLY A 203 -25.31 24.63 -16.04
C GLY A 203 -25.73 24.22 -17.45
N ARG A 204 -26.29 25.18 -18.20
CA ARG A 204 -26.93 24.95 -19.51
C ARG A 204 -25.93 24.62 -20.63
N GLY A 205 -26.38 23.81 -21.57
CA GLY A 205 -25.60 23.42 -22.77
C GLY A 205 -25.51 24.55 -23.81
N GLN A 206 -24.57 24.40 -24.74
CA GLN A 206 -24.30 25.35 -25.81
C GLN A 206 -25.08 25.01 -27.09
N VAL A 207 -25.33 23.74 -27.36
CA VAL A 207 -25.92 23.28 -28.63
C VAL A 207 -27.19 22.50 -28.34
N TYR A 208 -28.27 22.78 -29.08
CA TYR A 208 -29.49 21.98 -29.04
C TYR A 208 -29.33 20.69 -29.87
N PRO A 209 -30.10 19.63 -29.60
CA PRO A 209 -30.09 18.43 -30.44
C PRO A 209 -30.40 18.68 -31.93
N THR A 210 -31.09 19.79 -32.24
CA THR A 210 -31.35 20.25 -33.61
C THR A 210 -30.13 20.81 -34.34
N GLY A 211 -29.02 21.04 -33.62
CA GLY A 211 -27.78 21.65 -34.13
C GLY A 211 -27.71 23.17 -33.97
N GLU A 212 -28.79 23.81 -33.51
CA GLU A 212 -28.83 25.26 -33.28
C GLU A 212 -28.04 25.66 -32.03
N LEU A 213 -27.40 26.83 -32.08
CA LEU A 213 -26.70 27.40 -30.92
C LEU A 213 -27.71 27.98 -29.93
N SER A 214 -27.50 27.70 -28.65
CA SER A 214 -28.24 28.34 -27.57
C SER A 214 -27.70 29.75 -27.27
N ASN A 215 -28.47 30.49 -26.48
CA ASN A 215 -28.08 31.80 -25.95
C ASN A 215 -26.98 31.74 -24.86
N ASN A 216 -26.55 30.54 -24.46
CA ASN A 216 -25.42 30.35 -23.55
C ASN A 216 -24.08 30.18 -24.30
N ASN A 217 -23.86 30.98 -25.35
CA ASN A 217 -22.68 30.99 -26.21
C ASN A 217 -22.21 32.41 -26.52
N ALA A 218 -20.97 32.52 -26.98
CA ALA A 218 -20.53 33.70 -27.69
C ALA A 218 -20.93 33.62 -29.17
N PHE A 219 -21.38 34.73 -29.74
CA PHE A 219 -21.74 34.85 -31.16
C PHE A 219 -20.58 35.50 -31.92
N SER A 220 -20.33 35.03 -33.15
CA SER A 220 -19.24 35.52 -34.01
C SER A 220 -19.77 36.15 -35.30
N ALA A 221 -18.98 37.04 -35.88
CA ALA A 221 -19.27 37.69 -37.16
C ALA A 221 -19.27 36.66 -38.29
N SER A 222 -20.38 36.59 -39.03
CA SER A 222 -20.52 35.68 -40.18
C SER A 222 -19.62 36.05 -41.35
N ILE A 223 -19.32 37.34 -41.51
CA ILE A 223 -18.49 37.91 -42.58
C ILE A 223 -17.58 39.01 -42.03
N ALA A 224 -16.50 39.32 -42.76
CA ALA A 224 -15.70 40.50 -42.49
C ALA A 224 -16.40 41.77 -43.05
N GLY A 225 -16.33 42.87 -42.33
CA GLY A 225 -16.96 44.12 -42.75
C GLY A 225 -17.05 45.17 -41.64
N THR A 226 -17.73 46.28 -41.89
CA THR A 226 -18.01 47.31 -40.89
C THR A 226 -19.42 47.14 -40.34
N ILE A 227 -19.60 47.28 -39.02
CA ILE A 227 -20.92 47.21 -38.39
C ILE A 227 -21.73 48.46 -38.75
N ALA A 228 -22.78 48.26 -39.55
CA ALA A 228 -23.62 49.32 -40.07
C ALA A 228 -24.75 49.71 -39.10
N ALA A 229 -25.35 48.74 -38.42
CA ALA A 229 -26.45 48.95 -37.47
C ALA A 229 -26.50 47.83 -36.43
N ILE A 230 -26.95 48.18 -35.23
CA ILE A 230 -27.29 47.26 -34.15
C ILE A 230 -28.70 47.62 -33.70
N GLU A 231 -29.66 46.73 -33.91
CA GLU A 231 -31.07 46.94 -33.57
C GLU A 231 -31.51 45.96 -32.48
N ASP A 232 -32.17 46.46 -31.44
CA ASP A 232 -32.80 45.62 -30.41
C ASP A 232 -34.17 45.15 -30.92
N ASN A 233 -34.32 43.84 -31.09
CA ASN A 233 -35.55 43.22 -31.61
C ASN A 233 -36.51 42.75 -30.50
N GLY A 234 -36.21 43.10 -29.23
CA GLY A 234 -36.97 42.70 -28.05
C GLY A 234 -36.67 41.29 -27.53
N PHE A 235 -35.94 40.48 -28.31
CA PHE A 235 -35.50 39.13 -27.97
C PHE A 235 -33.99 38.96 -28.18
N GLY A 236 -33.22 40.05 -28.14
CA GLY A 236 -31.79 40.08 -28.44
C GLY A 236 -31.40 41.24 -29.35
N PHE A 237 -30.37 41.05 -30.16
CA PHE A 237 -29.85 42.09 -31.07
C PHE A 237 -29.68 41.58 -32.49
N ASP A 238 -30.07 42.37 -33.47
CA ASP A 238 -29.74 42.15 -34.88
C ASP A 238 -28.57 43.05 -35.28
N VAL A 239 -27.42 42.42 -35.58
CA VAL A 239 -26.19 43.12 -35.98
C VAL A 239 -26.04 43.05 -37.49
N THR A 240 -26.07 44.20 -38.15
CA THR A 240 -25.92 44.31 -39.61
C THR A 240 -24.47 44.61 -39.95
N ILE A 241 -23.82 43.70 -40.68
CA ILE A 241 -22.42 43.83 -41.12
C ILE A 241 -22.41 44.15 -42.62
N GLN A 242 -21.76 45.26 -42.98
CA GLN A 242 -21.57 45.69 -44.36
C GLN A 242 -20.16 45.32 -44.85
N PRO A 243 -20.01 44.36 -45.78
CA PRO A 243 -18.71 44.05 -46.40
C PRO A 243 -18.29 45.15 -47.38
N GLU A 244 -17.00 45.19 -47.75
CA GLU A 244 -16.47 46.13 -48.76
C GLU A 244 -17.12 45.93 -50.13
N ASP A 245 -17.38 44.68 -50.51
CA ASP A 245 -18.07 44.29 -51.74
C ASP A 245 -19.18 43.27 -51.42
N GLY A 246 -20.45 43.65 -51.62
CA GLY A 246 -21.61 42.75 -51.48
C GLY A 246 -22.78 43.32 -50.66
N ASP A 247 -23.80 42.48 -50.47
CA ASP A 247 -24.99 42.81 -49.68
C ASP A 247 -24.69 42.73 -48.17
N ALA A 248 -25.36 43.58 -47.38
CA ALA A 248 -25.27 43.54 -45.93
C ALA A 248 -25.84 42.23 -45.37
N VAL A 249 -25.14 41.64 -44.40
CA VAL A 249 -25.56 40.40 -43.73
C VAL A 249 -26.01 40.73 -42.30
N VAL A 250 -27.22 40.28 -41.95
CA VAL A 250 -27.77 40.42 -40.60
C VAL A 250 -27.42 39.16 -39.80
N THR A 251 -26.78 39.35 -38.65
CA THR A 251 -26.48 38.30 -37.69
C THR A 251 -27.33 38.53 -36.44
N SER A 252 -28.30 37.64 -36.20
CA SER A 252 -29.18 37.69 -35.02
C SER A 252 -28.51 37.07 -33.79
N ILE A 253 -28.50 37.80 -32.69
CA ILE A 253 -27.89 37.43 -31.41
C ILE A 253 -29.01 37.23 -30.39
N LEU A 254 -29.05 36.05 -29.76
CA LEU A 254 -30.05 35.69 -28.74
C LEU A 254 -29.83 36.47 -27.42
N PRO A 255 -30.82 36.54 -26.50
CA PRO A 255 -30.71 37.37 -25.31
C PRO A 255 -29.78 36.74 -24.26
N GLY A 256 -28.98 37.57 -23.59
CA GLY A 256 -28.08 37.14 -22.51
C GLY A 256 -26.60 37.54 -22.69
N PRO A 257 -25.92 37.15 -23.78
CA PRO A 257 -24.56 37.60 -24.08
C PRO A 257 -24.50 39.13 -24.23
N GLU A 258 -23.48 39.76 -23.65
CA GLU A 258 -23.27 41.20 -23.77
C GLU A 258 -22.50 41.53 -25.06
N LEU A 259 -22.92 42.56 -25.79
CA LEU A 259 -22.22 43.03 -26.99
C LEU A 259 -20.87 43.68 -26.62
N ILE A 260 -19.81 43.30 -27.35
CA ILE A 260 -18.46 43.88 -27.19
C ILE A 260 -18.06 44.82 -28.35
N VAL A 261 -18.94 44.98 -29.34
CA VAL A 261 -18.71 45.76 -30.56
C VAL A 261 -19.71 46.91 -30.65
N ALA A 262 -19.28 48.01 -31.27
CA ALA A 262 -20.08 49.21 -31.48
C ALA A 262 -20.33 49.47 -32.98
N VAL A 263 -21.35 50.28 -33.28
CA VAL A 263 -21.62 50.74 -34.65
C VAL A 263 -20.42 51.51 -35.18
N GLY A 264 -19.94 51.15 -36.36
CA GLY A 264 -18.74 51.71 -36.99
C GLY A 264 -17.45 50.91 -36.79
N ASP A 265 -17.47 49.85 -35.97
CA ASP A 265 -16.31 48.96 -35.82
C ASP A 265 -16.13 48.07 -37.05
N THR A 266 -14.87 47.87 -37.46
CA THR A 266 -14.50 46.88 -38.48
C THR A 266 -14.22 45.55 -37.81
N VAL A 267 -14.91 44.49 -38.27
CA VAL A 267 -14.78 43.13 -37.75
C VAL A 267 -14.28 42.18 -38.83
N GLU A 268 -13.45 41.21 -38.43
CA GLU A 268 -13.03 40.10 -39.29
C GLU A 268 -14.06 38.96 -39.24
N ALA A 269 -14.10 38.13 -40.29
CA ALA A 269 -14.94 36.93 -40.30
C ALA A 269 -14.52 36.00 -39.16
N GLY A 270 -15.49 35.59 -38.32
CA GLY A 270 -15.26 34.78 -37.13
C GLY A 270 -14.87 35.57 -35.87
N GLN A 271 -14.70 36.90 -35.94
CA GLN A 271 -14.47 37.73 -34.77
C GLN A 271 -15.68 37.70 -33.83
N LEU A 272 -15.46 37.59 -32.53
CA LEU A 272 -16.55 37.58 -31.55
C LEU A 272 -17.28 38.94 -31.50
N LEU A 273 -18.61 38.88 -31.54
CA LEU A 273 -19.50 40.05 -31.41
C LEU A 273 -19.98 40.23 -29.97
N THR A 274 -19.98 39.14 -29.17
CA THR A 274 -20.47 39.14 -27.79
C THR A 274 -19.45 38.55 -26.82
N THR A 275 -19.65 38.81 -25.53
CA THR A 275 -19.05 38.02 -24.44
C THR A 275 -19.57 36.59 -24.46
N ASN A 276 -18.87 35.69 -23.76
CA ASN A 276 -19.36 34.33 -23.51
C ASN A 276 -20.04 34.28 -22.14
N PRO A 277 -21.38 34.15 -22.07
CA PRO A 277 -22.11 34.12 -20.80
C PRO A 277 -21.95 32.79 -20.04
N ASN A 278 -21.30 31.78 -20.63
CA ASN A 278 -21.23 30.45 -20.06
C ASN A 278 -20.31 30.37 -18.84
N VAL A 279 -20.92 30.06 -17.69
CA VAL A 279 -20.25 29.81 -16.41
C VAL A 279 -20.24 28.33 -16.01
N GLY A 280 -20.95 27.50 -16.77
CA GLY A 280 -21.07 26.06 -16.55
C GLY A 280 -19.94 25.23 -17.15
N GLY A 281 -20.21 23.95 -17.32
CA GLY A 281 -19.36 23.05 -18.10
C GLY A 281 -19.45 21.60 -17.68
N PHE A 282 -18.83 20.77 -18.50
CA PHE A 282 -18.81 19.33 -18.40
C PHE A 282 -17.43 18.82 -17.99
N GLY A 283 -17.41 17.81 -17.14
CA GLY A 283 -16.22 17.11 -16.71
C GLY A 283 -16.37 15.60 -16.91
N GLN A 284 -15.23 14.95 -17.11
CA GLN A 284 -15.13 13.49 -17.18
C GLN A 284 -14.06 13.02 -16.23
N MET A 285 -14.30 11.88 -15.59
CA MET A 285 -13.33 11.20 -14.76
C MET A 285 -13.51 9.70 -14.88
N ASP A 286 -12.38 8.99 -14.95
CA ASP A 286 -12.34 7.54 -14.89
C ASP A 286 -11.87 7.12 -13.50
N SER A 287 -12.49 6.07 -12.97
CA SER A 287 -12.10 5.43 -11.73
C SER A 287 -12.10 3.92 -11.90
N GLU A 288 -11.65 3.21 -10.86
CA GLU A 288 -11.47 1.76 -10.92
C GLU A 288 -12.00 1.11 -9.66
N ILE A 289 -12.59 -0.07 -9.83
CA ILE A 289 -13.12 -0.88 -8.73
C ILE A 289 -12.67 -2.32 -8.89
N VAL A 290 -12.31 -2.96 -7.77
CA VAL A 290 -11.95 -4.39 -7.77
C VAL A 290 -13.10 -5.22 -7.22
N LEU A 291 -13.67 -6.08 -8.06
CA LEU A 291 -14.58 -7.13 -7.59
C LEU A 291 -13.74 -8.28 -7.01
N GLN A 292 -13.71 -8.37 -5.69
CA GLN A 292 -12.82 -9.24 -4.95
C GLN A 292 -13.51 -10.51 -4.45
N SER A 293 -12.74 -11.60 -4.35
CA SER A 293 -13.18 -12.85 -3.76
C SER A 293 -12.60 -13.02 -2.35
N SER A 294 -13.45 -13.26 -1.36
CA SER A 294 -13.02 -13.56 0.01
C SER A 294 -12.04 -14.74 0.07
N SER A 295 -12.23 -15.75 -0.78
CA SER A 295 -11.35 -16.92 -0.86
C SER A 295 -9.92 -16.57 -1.31
N ARG A 296 -9.77 -15.59 -2.21
CA ARG A 296 -8.44 -15.11 -2.64
C ARG A 296 -7.70 -14.42 -1.48
N ILE A 297 -8.43 -13.63 -0.69
CA ILE A 297 -7.87 -12.96 0.50
C ILE A 297 -7.44 -13.99 1.55
N TRP A 298 -8.29 -14.96 1.86
CA TRP A 298 -7.94 -16.01 2.82
C TRP A 298 -6.74 -16.86 2.38
N GLY A 299 -6.65 -17.19 1.10
CA GLY A 299 -5.48 -17.86 0.54
C GLY A 299 -4.20 -17.03 0.69
N LEU A 300 -4.27 -15.72 0.46
CA LEU A 300 -3.15 -14.81 0.64
C LEU A 300 -2.71 -14.70 2.11
N VAL A 301 -3.66 -14.57 3.04
CA VAL A 301 -3.37 -14.50 4.49
C VAL A 301 -2.70 -15.79 4.96
N ALA A 302 -3.20 -16.96 4.54
CA ALA A 302 -2.59 -18.25 4.88
C ALA A 302 -1.16 -18.36 4.32
N PHE A 303 -0.93 -17.87 3.11
CA PHE A 303 0.40 -17.81 2.52
C PHE A 303 1.35 -16.92 3.34
N PHE A 304 0.94 -15.71 3.70
CA PHE A 304 1.75 -14.81 4.53
C PHE A 304 2.06 -15.40 5.90
N PHE A 305 1.08 -16.04 6.54
CA PHE A 305 1.33 -16.75 7.80
C PHE A 305 2.39 -17.85 7.63
N GLY A 306 2.30 -18.64 6.55
CA GLY A 306 3.30 -19.66 6.24
C GLY A 306 4.70 -19.10 6.01
N VAL A 307 4.81 -17.94 5.33
CA VAL A 307 6.10 -17.25 5.13
C VAL A 307 6.68 -16.78 6.46
N VAL A 308 5.90 -16.12 7.32
CA VAL A 308 6.36 -15.64 8.64
C VAL A 308 6.82 -16.81 9.51
N LEU A 309 6.02 -17.89 9.55
CA LEU A 309 6.37 -19.09 10.29
C LEU A 309 7.68 -19.71 9.78
N THR A 310 7.86 -19.77 8.46
CA THR A 310 9.11 -20.25 7.85
C THR A 310 10.30 -19.36 8.25
N GLN A 311 10.14 -18.04 8.25
CA GLN A 311 11.19 -17.11 8.67
C GLN A 311 11.58 -17.31 10.15
N ILE A 312 10.60 -17.49 11.04
CA ILE A 312 10.86 -17.78 12.46
C ILE A 312 11.67 -19.06 12.62
N PHE A 313 11.29 -20.14 11.92
CA PHE A 313 12.03 -21.40 11.98
C PHE A 313 13.44 -21.29 11.41
N LEU A 314 13.62 -20.55 10.31
CA LEU A 314 14.94 -20.34 9.71
C LEU A 314 15.87 -19.55 10.64
N VAL A 315 15.37 -18.49 11.29
CA VAL A 315 16.16 -17.71 12.27
C VAL A 315 16.53 -18.56 13.48
N ASN A 316 15.58 -19.29 14.07
CA ASN A 316 15.86 -20.14 15.23
C ASN A 316 16.81 -21.30 14.91
N CYS A 317 16.67 -21.92 13.73
CA CYS A 317 17.59 -22.95 13.26
C CYS A 317 19.02 -22.41 13.02
N HIS A 318 19.14 -21.15 12.58
CA HIS A 318 20.43 -20.49 12.45
C HIS A 318 21.08 -20.21 13.81
N LEU A 319 20.30 -19.77 14.81
CA LEU A 319 20.79 -19.52 16.17
C LEU A 319 21.25 -20.82 16.87
N ALA A 320 20.50 -21.91 16.75
CA ALA A 320 20.83 -23.20 17.38
C ALA A 320 22.16 -23.84 16.93
N LYS A 321 22.80 -23.33 15.86
CA LYS A 321 24.08 -23.83 15.35
C LYS A 321 25.30 -23.05 15.83
N LYS A 322 25.12 -21.93 16.55
CA LYS A 322 26.23 -21.10 16.99
C LYS A 322 26.88 -21.69 18.24
N THR A 323 28.20 -21.91 18.18
CA THR A 323 29.00 -22.44 19.30
C THR A 323 29.29 -21.38 20.36
N VAL A 324 29.31 -20.11 19.96
CA VAL A 324 29.56 -18.94 20.80
C VAL A 324 28.72 -17.78 20.24
N GLU A 325 28.20 -16.92 21.11
CA GLU A 325 27.47 -15.70 20.74
C GLU A 325 27.97 -14.49 21.52
N ILE A 326 27.86 -13.30 20.94
CA ILE A 326 28.12 -12.03 21.63
C ILE A 326 26.98 -11.04 21.39
N GLU A 327 26.52 -10.43 22.48
CA GLU A 327 25.55 -9.35 22.48
C GLU A 327 26.25 -8.06 22.92
N VAL A 328 26.27 -7.07 22.04
CA VAL A 328 26.83 -5.73 22.27
C VAL A 328 25.85 -4.67 21.79
N PRO A 329 25.82 -3.47 22.41
CA PRO A 329 24.99 -2.37 21.94
C PRO A 329 25.41 -1.94 20.53
N GLN A 330 24.42 -1.52 19.71
CA GLN A 330 24.70 -1.05 18.34
C GLN A 330 25.57 0.20 18.32
N ALA A 331 25.46 1.07 19.32
CA ALA A 331 26.22 2.30 19.43
C ALA A 331 26.54 2.64 20.88
N VAL A 332 27.71 3.24 21.10
CA VAL A 332 28.18 3.71 22.40
C VAL A 332 28.72 5.13 22.30
N LEU A 333 28.61 5.85 23.40
CA LEU A 333 29.21 7.17 23.55
C LEU A 333 30.67 7.04 24.00
N PRO A 334 31.48 8.11 23.91
CA PRO A 334 32.85 8.09 24.39
C PRO A 334 32.91 8.16 25.93
N ASP A 335 33.91 7.51 26.53
CA ASP A 335 34.14 7.49 27.99
C ASP A 335 32.93 6.96 28.80
N THR A 336 32.22 5.98 28.25
CA THR A 336 31.07 5.33 28.90
C THR A 336 31.30 3.83 29.06
N VAL A 337 30.79 3.27 30.16
CA VAL A 337 30.80 1.82 30.36
C VAL A 337 29.57 1.20 29.71
N PHE A 338 29.76 0.10 28.98
CA PHE A 338 28.68 -0.68 28.41
C PHE A 338 28.89 -2.17 28.67
N LYS A 339 27.78 -2.92 28.61
CA LYS A 339 27.74 -4.36 28.82
C LYS A 339 28.00 -5.10 27.50
N ALA A 340 28.98 -6.00 27.48
CA ALA A 340 29.17 -6.98 26.43
C ALA A 340 28.92 -8.39 26.99
N VAL A 341 27.92 -9.10 26.48
CA VAL A 341 27.56 -10.44 26.96
C VAL A 341 28.07 -11.49 25.98
N VAL A 342 28.90 -12.40 26.46
CA VAL A 342 29.39 -13.54 25.70
C VAL A 342 28.68 -14.79 26.18
N LYS A 343 28.07 -15.55 25.26
CA LYS A 343 27.37 -16.80 25.56
C LYS A 343 28.12 -17.96 24.93
N VAL A 344 28.40 -19.00 25.72
CA VAL A 344 28.98 -20.28 25.25
C VAL A 344 27.97 -21.39 25.56
N PRO A 345 26.86 -21.47 24.80
CA PRO A 345 25.78 -22.39 25.12
C PRO A 345 26.20 -23.85 24.91
N TYR A 346 25.87 -24.72 25.86
CA TYR A 346 25.96 -26.17 25.71
C TYR A 346 24.98 -26.89 26.63
N ASP A 347 24.71 -28.16 26.32
CA ASP A 347 23.86 -29.01 27.14
C ASP A 347 24.64 -29.49 28.38
N LEU A 348 24.17 -29.10 29.57
CA LEU A 348 24.82 -29.39 30.86
C LEU A 348 24.86 -30.89 31.19
N ASP A 349 24.00 -31.70 30.57
CA ASP A 349 24.02 -33.17 30.74
C ASP A 349 25.23 -33.82 30.04
N ILE A 350 25.92 -33.09 29.15
CA ILE A 350 27.11 -33.58 28.47
C ILE A 350 28.31 -33.55 29.43
N GLN A 351 28.98 -34.71 29.56
CA GLN A 351 30.20 -34.86 30.34
C GLN A 351 31.42 -35.09 29.43
N GLN A 352 32.53 -34.46 29.78
CA GLN A 352 33.83 -34.66 29.16
C GLN A 352 34.68 -35.64 29.98
N VAL A 353 35.68 -36.23 29.32
CA VAL A 353 36.65 -37.12 29.99
C VAL A 353 37.84 -36.31 30.50
N GLN A 354 38.13 -36.44 31.81
CA GLN A 354 39.30 -35.85 32.45
C GLN A 354 40.59 -36.60 32.08
N ALA A 355 41.76 -36.06 32.43
CA ALA A 355 43.06 -36.66 32.13
C ALA A 355 43.24 -38.06 32.76
N ASP A 356 42.53 -38.35 33.85
CA ASP A 356 42.54 -39.65 34.54
C ASP A 356 41.48 -40.64 34.01
N GLY A 357 40.67 -40.24 33.03
CA GLY A 357 39.58 -41.04 32.47
C GLY A 357 38.22 -40.87 33.16
N SER A 358 38.13 -40.09 34.24
CA SER A 358 36.87 -39.85 34.94
C SER A 358 35.94 -38.86 34.18
N PRO A 359 34.61 -39.00 34.29
CA PRO A 359 33.68 -38.05 33.68
C PRO A 359 33.55 -36.77 34.52
N SER A 360 33.38 -35.63 33.85
CA SER A 360 33.23 -34.32 34.49
C SER A 360 32.48 -33.33 33.61
N GLY A 361 31.90 -32.28 34.19
CA GLY A 361 31.32 -31.17 33.43
C GLY A 361 32.34 -30.47 32.53
N LEU A 362 31.86 -29.76 31.50
CA LEU A 362 32.71 -29.02 30.59
C LEU A 362 33.16 -27.71 31.24
N ASN A 363 34.41 -27.32 30.98
CA ASN A 363 34.87 -25.96 31.25
C ASN A 363 34.65 -25.10 30.02
N VAL A 364 34.35 -23.82 30.22
CA VAL A 364 34.22 -22.82 29.17
C VAL A 364 35.36 -21.81 29.24
N GLY A 365 35.65 -21.21 28.11
CA GLY A 365 36.57 -20.08 27.99
C GLY A 365 36.18 -19.17 26.83
N ALA A 366 36.54 -17.90 26.94
CA ALA A 366 36.34 -16.91 25.92
C ALA A 366 37.54 -15.96 25.82
N VAL A 367 37.77 -15.52 24.59
CA VAL A 367 38.71 -14.46 24.22
C VAL A 367 37.92 -13.40 23.49
N LEU A 368 37.77 -12.24 24.11
CA LEU A 368 37.11 -11.07 23.56
C LEU A 368 38.17 -10.07 23.09
N MET A 369 38.32 -9.92 21.78
CA MET A 369 39.23 -8.96 21.17
C MET A 369 38.45 -7.71 20.78
N LEU A 370 38.69 -6.63 21.50
CA LEU A 370 38.12 -5.32 21.25
C LEU A 370 39.11 -4.47 20.43
N PRO A 371 38.63 -3.43 19.75
CA PRO A 371 39.48 -2.44 19.09
C PRO A 371 40.39 -1.71 20.09
N GLU A 372 41.49 -1.14 19.60
CA GLU A 372 42.38 -0.32 20.42
C GLU A 372 41.61 0.83 21.12
N GLY A 373 41.94 1.05 22.40
CA GLY A 373 41.32 2.06 23.25
C GLY A 373 40.12 1.54 24.07
N PHE A 374 39.45 0.48 23.63
CA PHE A 374 38.46 -0.21 24.48
C PHE A 374 39.18 -1.08 25.51
N LYS A 375 38.67 -1.12 26.74
CA LYS A 375 39.27 -1.91 27.82
C LYS A 375 38.23 -2.30 28.85
N LEU A 376 38.60 -3.25 29.72
CA LEU A 376 37.79 -3.57 30.89
C LEU A 376 37.62 -2.32 31.77
N ALA A 377 36.38 -2.00 32.14
CA ALA A 377 36.08 -0.84 32.94
C ALA A 377 36.60 -1.01 34.38
N PRO A 378 37.35 -0.04 34.94
CA PRO A 378 37.77 -0.10 36.34
C PRO A 378 36.56 -0.23 37.28
N PRO A 379 36.68 -0.91 38.44
CA PRO A 379 35.55 -1.16 39.33
C PRO A 379 34.81 0.11 39.76
N GLU A 380 35.52 1.24 39.88
CA GLU A 380 34.95 2.53 40.28
C GLU A 380 34.12 3.20 39.19
N ARG A 381 34.22 2.72 37.95
CA ARG A 381 33.49 3.23 36.77
C ARG A 381 32.30 2.35 36.39
N VAL A 382 32.21 1.13 36.93
CA VAL A 382 31.08 0.22 36.72
C VAL A 382 29.97 0.61 37.70
N ASP A 383 28.73 0.73 37.21
CA ASP A 383 27.59 1.01 38.06
C ASP A 383 27.27 -0.18 39.00
N GLU A 384 26.64 0.11 40.14
CA GLU A 384 26.38 -0.91 41.18
C GLU A 384 25.51 -2.06 40.67
N GLU A 385 24.54 -1.77 39.79
CA GLU A 385 23.61 -2.76 39.22
C GLU A 385 24.34 -3.73 38.27
N LEU A 386 25.15 -3.19 37.35
CA LEU A 386 25.97 -3.99 36.45
C LEU A 386 27.03 -4.79 37.22
N MET A 387 27.61 -4.24 38.29
CA MET A 387 28.61 -4.95 39.08
C MET A 387 28.00 -6.12 39.88
N GLU A 388 26.76 -5.99 40.35
CA GLU A 388 26.02 -7.10 40.97
C GLU A 388 25.74 -8.22 39.96
N GLU A 389 25.43 -7.87 38.71
CA GLU A 389 25.18 -8.83 37.64
C GLU A 389 26.46 -9.56 37.19
N VAL A 390 27.58 -8.85 37.11
CA VAL A 390 28.88 -9.43 36.77
C VAL A 390 29.40 -10.32 37.91
N GLY A 391 29.25 -9.89 39.17
CA GLY A 391 29.67 -10.63 40.35
C GLY A 391 31.15 -11.01 40.34
N ASP A 392 31.46 -12.21 40.84
CA ASP A 392 32.84 -12.71 40.96
C ASP A 392 33.54 -12.90 39.61
N PHE A 393 32.78 -13.02 38.51
CA PHE A 393 33.33 -13.14 37.16
C PHE A 393 34.29 -11.99 36.83
N TYR A 394 34.02 -10.78 37.32
CA TYR A 394 34.86 -9.59 37.06
C TYR A 394 36.34 -9.85 37.35
N TYR A 395 36.63 -10.55 38.46
CA TYR A 395 37.99 -10.82 38.91
C TYR A 395 38.64 -12.02 38.20
N LEU A 396 37.89 -12.74 37.36
CA LEU A 396 38.36 -13.88 36.57
C LEU A 396 38.76 -13.45 35.15
N VAL A 397 38.46 -12.20 34.76
CA VAL A 397 38.87 -11.63 33.48
C VAL A 397 40.27 -11.06 33.58
N THR A 398 41.14 -11.42 32.63
CA THR A 398 42.51 -10.92 32.54
C THR A 398 42.80 -10.35 31.16
N PRO A 399 43.54 -9.24 31.04
CA PRO A 399 44.03 -8.79 29.75
C PRO A 399 45.08 -9.76 29.21
N TYR A 400 45.19 -9.86 27.89
CA TYR A 400 46.14 -10.77 27.23
C TYR A 400 47.60 -10.44 27.57
N SER A 401 47.92 -9.15 27.69
CA SER A 401 49.22 -8.65 28.09
C SER A 401 49.09 -7.26 28.72
N GLU A 402 50.16 -6.75 29.34
CA GLU A 402 50.20 -5.38 29.86
C GLU A 402 50.09 -4.31 28.75
N THR A 403 50.38 -4.68 27.49
CA THR A 403 50.28 -3.76 26.35
C THR A 403 48.97 -3.89 25.58
N ASP A 404 48.28 -5.03 25.71
CA ASP A 404 47.06 -5.38 24.96
C ASP A 404 45.85 -5.46 25.90
N GLU A 405 45.55 -4.36 26.59
CA GLU A 405 44.41 -4.26 27.54
C GLU A 405 43.03 -4.45 26.87
N ASN A 406 42.97 -4.34 25.54
CA ASN A 406 41.78 -4.50 24.72
C ASN A 406 41.46 -5.97 24.38
N ILE A 407 42.36 -6.91 24.67
CA ILE A 407 42.14 -8.34 24.48
C ILE A 407 41.89 -8.96 25.85
N LEU A 408 40.66 -9.42 26.08
CA LEU A 408 40.22 -9.95 27.37
C LEU A 408 40.09 -11.47 27.31
N LEU A 409 40.71 -12.14 28.28
CA LEU A 409 40.71 -13.59 28.47
C LEU A 409 39.86 -13.94 29.69
N ALA A 410 38.96 -14.91 29.53
CA ALA A 410 38.25 -15.55 30.63
C ALA A 410 38.29 -17.06 30.45
N GLY A 411 38.74 -17.81 31.47
CA GLY A 411 38.85 -19.26 31.39
C GLY A 411 40.15 -19.84 31.94
N PRO A 412 40.18 -21.15 32.27
CA PRO A 412 39.05 -22.08 32.21
C PRO A 412 38.07 -21.87 33.39
N LEU A 413 36.77 -21.83 33.09
CA LEU A 413 35.69 -21.65 34.09
C LEU A 413 34.72 -22.84 34.07
N PRO A 414 34.11 -23.23 35.21
CA PRO A 414 33.07 -24.25 35.25
C PRO A 414 31.89 -23.83 34.35
N GLY A 415 31.55 -24.66 33.36
CA GLY A 415 30.49 -24.32 32.41
C GLY A 415 29.10 -24.30 33.03
N GLU A 416 28.86 -24.96 34.16
CA GLU A 416 27.57 -24.90 34.90
C GLU A 416 27.25 -23.49 35.40
N ASP A 417 28.28 -22.71 35.75
CA ASP A 417 28.14 -21.39 36.36
C ASP A 417 28.36 -20.24 35.36
N TYR A 418 29.12 -20.47 34.28
CA TYR A 418 29.63 -19.41 33.39
C TYR A 418 29.27 -19.58 31.91
N GLN A 419 28.10 -20.15 31.58
CA GLN A 419 27.62 -20.20 30.18
C GLN A 419 27.38 -18.80 29.59
N GLU A 420 27.06 -17.83 30.44
CA GLU A 420 26.94 -16.42 30.08
C GLU A 420 27.99 -15.62 30.87
N MET A 421 28.83 -14.88 30.15
CA MET A 421 29.94 -14.10 30.68
C MET A 421 29.74 -12.63 30.35
N ILE A 422 29.69 -11.78 31.38
CA ILE A 422 29.39 -10.36 31.23
C ILE A 422 30.67 -9.53 31.39
N PHE A 423 31.09 -8.86 30.31
CA PHE A 423 32.25 -7.98 30.30
C PHE A 423 31.81 -6.52 30.38
N PRO A 424 32.11 -5.79 31.47
CA PRO A 424 31.91 -4.34 31.53
C PRO A 424 33.05 -3.63 30.77
N ILE A 425 32.73 -3.06 29.61
CA ILE A 425 33.73 -2.44 28.73
C ILE A 425 33.62 -0.92 28.81
N LEU A 426 34.75 -0.26 29.03
CA LEU A 426 34.89 1.19 28.92
C LEU A 426 35.21 1.56 27.47
N SER A 427 34.38 2.42 26.88
CA SER A 427 34.61 2.96 25.54
C SER A 427 35.71 4.05 25.55
N PRO A 428 36.53 4.13 24.50
CA PRO A 428 37.57 5.16 24.39
C PRO A 428 36.98 6.54 24.16
N ASN A 429 37.79 7.56 24.41
CA ASN A 429 37.49 8.96 24.14
C ASN A 429 38.36 9.51 23.00
N PRO A 430 37.79 9.72 21.79
CA PRO A 430 38.52 10.28 20.65
C PRO A 430 39.15 11.66 20.89
N ALA A 431 38.74 12.38 21.94
CA ALA A 431 39.33 13.67 22.30
C ALA A 431 40.67 13.54 23.05
N THR A 432 40.91 12.40 23.72
CA THR A 432 42.10 12.17 24.56
C THR A 432 42.95 11.00 24.07
N ASP A 433 42.35 10.03 23.40
CA ASP A 433 43.00 8.79 22.99
C ASP A 433 43.47 8.90 21.54
N ALA A 434 44.80 8.95 21.35
CA ALA A 434 45.40 9.05 20.02
C ALA A 434 45.12 7.77 19.21
N GLY A 435 44.68 7.93 17.96
CA GLY A 435 44.39 6.80 17.06
C GLY A 435 42.93 6.32 17.06
N VAL A 436 42.08 6.83 17.96
CA VAL A 436 40.66 6.50 18.02
C VAL A 436 39.82 7.56 17.30
N TYR A 437 38.90 7.14 16.43
CA TYR A 437 37.99 8.01 15.68
C TYR A 437 36.51 7.63 15.90
N PHE A 438 35.58 8.54 15.63
CA PHE A 438 34.17 8.16 15.57
C PHE A 438 33.91 7.29 14.34
N GLY A 439 33.23 6.15 14.51
CA GLY A 439 33.02 5.22 13.42
C GLY A 439 32.61 3.83 13.87
N LYS A 440 32.57 2.91 12.91
CA LYS A 440 32.34 1.49 13.13
C LYS A 440 33.64 0.80 13.50
N TYR A 441 33.57 -0.09 14.46
CA TYR A 441 34.67 -0.93 14.88
C TYR A 441 34.25 -2.40 14.96
N SER A 442 35.15 -3.30 14.57
CA SER A 442 34.94 -4.74 14.65
C SER A 442 35.34 -5.29 16.02
N ILE A 443 34.53 -6.19 16.55
CA ILE A 443 34.79 -6.95 17.77
C ILE A 443 34.90 -8.41 17.35
N HIS A 444 35.96 -9.07 17.79
CA HIS A 444 36.20 -10.49 17.49
C HIS A 444 36.09 -11.32 18.75
N LEU A 445 35.41 -12.44 18.64
CA LEU A 445 35.17 -13.37 19.74
C LEU A 445 35.65 -14.75 19.35
N GLY A 446 36.50 -15.33 20.19
CA GLY A 446 36.76 -16.76 20.22
C GLY A 446 36.20 -17.35 21.51
N GLY A 447 35.61 -18.53 21.44
CA GLY A 447 35.16 -19.24 22.64
C GLY A 447 35.33 -20.73 22.50
N ASN A 448 35.67 -21.38 23.60
CA ASN A 448 35.83 -22.83 23.68
C ASN A 448 34.97 -23.40 24.80
N ARG A 449 34.55 -24.66 24.60
CA ARG A 449 34.00 -25.50 25.65
C ARG A 449 34.71 -26.86 25.63
N GLY A 450 34.99 -27.39 26.80
CA GLY A 450 35.70 -28.65 27.00
C GLY A 450 37.23 -28.53 26.91
N ARG A 451 37.90 -29.69 26.93
CA ARG A 451 39.37 -29.81 26.97
C ARG A 451 40.01 -29.78 25.58
N GLY A 452 41.21 -29.19 25.51
CA GLY A 452 42.04 -29.19 24.32
C GLY A 452 42.47 -30.60 23.91
N GLN A 453 42.47 -30.86 22.59
CA GLN A 453 42.82 -32.17 22.05
C GLN A 453 44.32 -32.37 21.92
N VAL A 454 45.10 -31.32 21.71
CA VAL A 454 46.55 -31.38 21.51
C VAL A 454 47.23 -30.52 22.56
N TYR A 455 48.25 -31.06 23.23
CA TYR A 455 49.06 -30.28 24.15
C TYR A 455 49.98 -29.31 23.39
N PRO A 456 50.46 -28.22 24.02
CA PRO A 456 51.43 -27.31 23.40
C PRO A 456 52.72 -27.98 22.91
N THR A 457 53.06 -29.16 23.45
CA THR A 457 54.18 -30.00 23.03
C THR A 457 53.95 -30.71 21.69
N GLY A 458 52.71 -30.71 21.18
CA GLY A 458 52.29 -31.43 19.96
C GLY A 458 51.76 -32.83 20.22
N GLU A 459 51.82 -33.31 21.47
CA GLU A 459 51.30 -34.62 21.85
C GLU A 459 49.77 -34.63 21.91
N LEU A 460 49.16 -35.74 21.48
CA LEU A 460 47.71 -35.94 21.58
C LEU A 460 47.33 -36.16 23.05
N SER A 461 46.32 -35.45 23.50
CA SER A 461 45.66 -35.74 24.78
C SER A 461 44.74 -36.95 24.66
N ASN A 462 44.29 -37.44 25.80
CA ASN A 462 43.26 -38.47 25.89
C ASN A 462 41.86 -38.00 25.43
N ASN A 463 41.71 -36.74 25.00
CA ASN A 463 40.49 -36.22 24.38
C ASN A 463 40.48 -36.41 22.84
N ASN A 464 41.11 -37.49 22.36
CA ASN A 464 41.14 -37.86 20.95
C ASN A 464 40.77 -39.32 20.77
N ALA A 465 40.35 -39.67 19.55
CA ALA A 465 40.39 -41.05 19.12
C ALA A 465 41.82 -41.45 18.71
N PHE A 466 42.20 -42.68 19.02
CA PHE A 466 43.48 -43.26 18.64
C PHE A 466 43.30 -44.13 17.40
N SER A 467 44.25 -44.05 16.47
CA SER A 467 44.25 -44.83 15.22
C SER A 467 45.39 -45.83 15.18
N ALA A 468 45.18 -46.91 14.42
CA ALA A 468 46.20 -47.88 14.07
C ALA A 468 47.33 -47.20 13.28
N SER A 469 48.56 -47.33 13.78
CA SER A 469 49.75 -46.78 13.10
C SER A 469 50.16 -47.61 11.87
N ILE A 470 49.76 -48.88 11.82
CA ILE A 470 50.03 -49.84 10.75
C ILE A 470 48.80 -50.71 10.48
N ALA A 471 48.76 -51.36 9.30
CA ALA A 471 47.79 -52.41 9.02
C ALA A 471 48.27 -53.75 9.60
N GLY A 472 47.35 -54.57 10.11
CA GLY A 472 47.68 -55.88 10.69
C GLY A 472 46.56 -56.45 11.55
N THR A 473 46.83 -57.59 12.21
CA THR A 473 45.90 -58.21 13.16
C THR A 473 46.24 -57.79 14.59
N ILE A 474 45.24 -57.46 15.40
CA ILE A 474 45.42 -57.14 16.82
C ILE A 474 45.82 -58.41 17.57
N ALA A 475 47.08 -58.45 18.01
CA ALA A 475 47.68 -59.61 18.67
C ALA A 475 47.43 -59.63 20.18
N ALA A 476 47.43 -58.46 20.83
CA ALA A 476 47.19 -58.32 22.26
C ALA A 476 46.65 -56.93 22.60
N ILE A 477 45.85 -56.86 23.66
CA ILE A 477 45.40 -55.63 24.31
C ILE A 477 45.71 -55.81 25.80
N GLU A 478 46.63 -55.02 26.34
CA GLU A 478 47.08 -55.13 27.74
C GLU A 478 46.77 -53.83 28.49
N ASP A 479 46.24 -53.94 29.71
CA ASP A 479 46.08 -52.79 30.61
C ASP A 479 47.44 -52.46 31.25
N ASN A 480 47.95 -51.26 30.99
CA ASN A 480 49.25 -50.80 31.48
C ASN A 480 49.16 -49.96 32.77
N GLY A 481 47.97 -49.91 33.40
CA GLY A 481 47.68 -49.12 34.60
C GLY A 481 47.38 -47.64 34.33
N PHE A 482 47.59 -47.16 33.10
CA PHE A 482 47.33 -45.80 32.64
C PHE A 482 46.58 -45.78 31.30
N GLY A 483 45.86 -46.86 30.96
CA GLY A 483 45.18 -47.02 29.68
C GLY A 483 45.42 -48.42 29.10
N PHE A 484 45.54 -48.51 27.77
CA PHE A 484 45.71 -49.79 27.07
C PHE A 484 46.87 -49.76 26.09
N ASP A 485 47.68 -50.80 26.05
CA ASP A 485 48.65 -51.05 24.99
C ASP A 485 48.07 -52.02 23.97
N VAL A 486 47.83 -51.54 22.74
CA VAL A 486 47.32 -52.35 21.63
C VAL A 486 48.49 -52.77 20.75
N THR A 487 48.75 -54.08 20.69
CA THR A 487 49.80 -54.66 19.87
C THR A 487 49.23 -55.10 18.52
N ILE A 488 49.69 -54.49 17.44
CA ILE A 488 49.30 -54.80 16.06
C ILE A 488 50.42 -55.60 15.39
N GLN A 489 50.10 -56.80 14.90
CA GLN A 489 51.03 -57.66 14.16
C GLN A 489 50.76 -57.53 12.66
N PRO A 490 51.68 -56.91 11.87
CA PRO A 490 51.57 -56.87 10.42
C PRO A 490 51.87 -58.25 9.80
N GLU A 491 51.43 -58.47 8.56
CA GLU A 491 51.72 -59.71 7.81
C GLU A 491 53.22 -59.94 7.60
N ASP A 492 53.98 -58.86 7.34
CA ASP A 492 55.44 -58.87 7.20
C ASP A 492 56.05 -57.74 8.05
N GLY A 493 56.61 -58.07 9.23
CA GLY A 493 57.33 -57.11 10.07
C GLY A 493 57.23 -57.38 11.58
N ASP A 494 57.87 -56.51 12.36
CA ASP A 494 57.80 -56.53 13.83
C ASP A 494 56.46 -55.95 14.31
N ALA A 495 55.96 -56.49 15.43
CA ALA A 495 54.75 -55.98 16.08
C ALA A 495 54.94 -54.52 16.52
N VAL A 496 53.91 -53.69 16.32
CA VAL A 496 53.90 -52.29 16.75
C VAL A 496 52.90 -52.13 17.90
N VAL A 497 53.38 -51.53 18.99
CA VAL A 497 52.55 -51.21 20.16
C VAL A 497 52.05 -49.78 20.04
N THR A 498 50.74 -49.59 20.14
CA THR A 498 50.09 -48.28 20.21
C THR A 498 49.52 -48.11 21.61
N SER A 499 50.07 -47.17 22.38
CA SER A 499 49.59 -46.84 23.72
C SER A 499 48.40 -45.88 23.65
N ILE A 500 47.28 -46.28 24.24
CA ILE A 500 46.02 -45.54 24.33
C ILE A 500 45.88 -45.01 25.75
N LEU A 501 45.70 -43.70 25.87
CA LEU A 501 45.51 -43.02 27.17
C LEU A 501 44.11 -43.31 27.77
N PRO A 502 43.87 -43.08 29.07
CA PRO A 502 42.59 -43.39 29.72
C PRO A 502 41.44 -42.56 29.15
N GLY A 503 40.25 -43.15 28.99
CA GLY A 503 39.04 -42.43 28.60
C GLY A 503 38.37 -42.93 27.32
N PRO A 504 39.03 -42.86 26.15
CA PRO A 504 38.51 -43.43 24.91
C PRO A 504 38.22 -44.92 25.05
N GLU A 505 37.02 -45.35 24.66
CA GLU A 505 36.64 -46.76 24.70
C GLU A 505 37.19 -47.49 23.47
N LEU A 506 37.76 -48.68 23.66
CA LEU A 506 38.21 -49.53 22.56
C LEU A 506 37.02 -50.01 21.71
N ILE A 507 37.12 -49.87 20.39
CA ILE A 507 36.13 -50.35 19.42
C ILE A 507 36.59 -51.59 18.64
N VAL A 508 37.73 -52.14 19.04
CA VAL A 508 38.40 -53.29 18.41
C VAL A 508 38.72 -54.36 19.46
N ALA A 509 38.80 -55.62 19.04
CA ALA A 509 39.09 -56.77 19.88
C ALA A 509 40.32 -57.55 19.37
N VAL A 510 40.91 -58.36 20.25
CA VAL A 510 42.01 -59.27 19.89
C VAL A 510 41.54 -60.22 18.78
N GLY A 511 42.30 -60.30 17.69
CA GLY A 511 41.97 -61.07 16.49
C GLY A 511 41.37 -60.26 15.34
N ASP A 512 41.01 -59.00 15.55
CA ASP A 512 40.51 -58.12 14.48
C ASP A 512 41.63 -57.70 13.53
N THR A 513 41.33 -57.65 12.23
CA THR A 513 42.22 -57.05 11.22
C THR A 513 41.89 -55.57 11.07
N VAL A 514 42.90 -54.71 11.22
CA VAL A 514 42.78 -53.26 11.10
C VAL A 514 43.66 -52.73 9.98
N GLU A 515 43.18 -51.70 9.29
CA GLU A 515 43.94 -50.96 8.29
C GLU A 515 44.74 -49.81 8.94
N ALA A 516 45.84 -49.40 8.31
CA ALA A 516 46.59 -48.23 8.78
C ALA A 516 45.68 -46.98 8.77
N GLY A 517 45.64 -46.25 9.89
CA GLY A 517 44.77 -45.10 10.11
C GLY A 517 43.37 -45.43 10.63
N GLN A 518 42.97 -46.72 10.68
CA GLN A 518 41.69 -47.13 11.23
C GLN A 518 41.60 -46.78 12.73
N LEU A 519 40.44 -46.26 13.17
CA LEU A 519 40.20 -45.93 14.56
C LEU A 519 40.20 -47.20 15.43
N LEU A 520 40.96 -47.16 16.52
CA LEU A 520 41.02 -48.18 17.56
C LEU A 520 40.09 -47.86 18.73
N THR A 521 39.73 -46.59 18.90
CA THR A 521 38.87 -46.11 20.00
C THR A 521 37.73 -45.22 19.52
N THR A 522 36.73 -45.03 20.38
CA THR A 522 35.76 -43.94 20.27
C THR A 522 36.47 -42.58 20.39
N ASN A 523 35.81 -41.52 19.90
CA ASN A 523 36.27 -40.14 20.10
C ASN A 523 35.55 -39.57 21.35
N PRO A 524 36.24 -39.39 22.49
CA PRO A 524 35.62 -38.85 23.70
C PRO A 524 35.38 -37.34 23.65
N ASN A 525 35.80 -36.65 22.58
CA ASN A 525 35.64 -35.21 22.48
C ASN A 525 34.18 -34.79 22.26
N VAL A 526 33.63 -34.14 23.27
CA VAL A 526 32.30 -33.51 23.27
C VAL A 526 32.38 -31.98 23.28
N GLY A 527 33.60 -31.43 23.34
CA GLY A 527 33.88 -30.01 23.33
C GLY A 527 33.95 -29.41 21.93
N GLY A 528 34.26 -28.12 21.85
CA GLY A 528 34.38 -27.41 20.58
C GLY A 528 34.89 -25.99 20.73
N PHE A 529 35.31 -25.41 19.61
CA PHE A 529 35.74 -24.03 19.51
C PHE A 529 34.90 -23.31 18.44
N GLY A 530 34.49 -22.09 18.74
CA GLY A 530 33.74 -21.24 17.82
C GLY A 530 34.34 -19.84 17.73
N GLN A 531 34.10 -19.19 16.60
CA GLN A 531 34.46 -17.79 16.37
C GLN A 531 33.25 -17.00 15.90
N MET A 532 33.18 -15.74 16.31
CA MET A 532 32.16 -14.80 15.88
C MET A 532 32.74 -13.40 15.75
N ASP A 533 32.26 -12.66 14.77
CA ASP A 533 32.55 -11.24 14.60
C ASP A 533 31.28 -10.42 14.88
N SER A 534 31.46 -9.26 15.50
CA SER A 534 30.40 -8.27 15.73
C SER A 534 30.91 -6.86 15.42
N GLU A 535 30.02 -5.89 15.35
CA GLU A 535 30.35 -4.49 15.13
C GLU A 535 29.77 -3.60 16.23
N ILE A 536 30.52 -2.55 16.58
CA ILE A 536 30.07 -1.50 17.48
C ILE A 536 30.33 -0.12 16.86
N VAL A 537 29.43 0.84 17.07
CA VAL A 537 29.61 2.21 16.57
C VAL A 537 29.96 3.16 17.71
N LEU A 538 31.15 3.76 17.65
CA LEU A 538 31.51 4.87 18.55
C LEU A 538 30.92 6.17 17.97
N GLN A 539 29.96 6.75 18.67
CA GLN A 539 29.22 7.92 18.21
C GLN A 539 29.54 9.19 18.99
N SER A 540 29.42 10.33 18.32
CA SER A 540 29.50 11.64 18.97
C SER A 540 28.11 12.09 19.42
N SER A 541 28.01 12.55 20.67
CA SER A 541 26.81 13.20 21.20
C SER A 541 26.36 14.39 20.34
N SER A 542 27.30 15.15 19.76
CA SER A 542 26.99 16.30 18.89
C SER A 542 26.32 15.91 17.57
N ARG A 543 26.61 14.71 17.02
CA ARG A 543 25.95 14.22 15.80
C ARG A 543 24.51 13.79 16.07
N ILE A 544 24.24 13.22 17.25
CA ILE A 544 22.88 12.85 17.68
C ILE A 544 22.02 14.11 17.82
N TRP A 545 22.50 15.14 18.54
CA TRP A 545 21.79 16.40 18.67
C TRP A 545 21.61 17.14 17.34
N GLY A 546 22.59 17.04 16.43
CA GLY A 546 22.46 17.57 15.06
C GLY A 546 21.36 16.89 14.25
N LEU A 547 21.24 15.55 14.33
CA LEU A 547 20.17 14.79 13.69
C LEU A 547 18.81 15.09 14.31
N VAL A 548 18.72 15.14 15.64
CA VAL A 548 17.48 15.51 16.34
C VAL A 548 17.06 16.94 15.98
N ALA A 549 17.99 17.89 15.96
CA ALA A 549 17.72 19.27 15.53
C ALA A 549 17.34 19.36 14.05
N PHE A 550 17.92 18.54 13.18
CA PHE A 550 17.54 18.46 11.77
C PHE A 550 16.12 17.89 11.62
N PHE A 551 15.77 16.80 12.30
CA PHE A 551 14.42 16.23 12.28
C PHE A 551 13.39 17.18 12.88
N PHE A 552 13.68 17.79 14.03
CA PHE A 552 12.83 18.83 14.61
C PHE A 552 12.71 20.04 13.67
N GLY A 553 13.79 20.42 13.00
CA GLY A 553 13.80 21.49 12.01
C GLY A 553 12.91 21.16 10.80
N VAL A 554 13.00 19.94 10.26
CA VAL A 554 12.17 19.47 9.14
C VAL A 554 10.69 19.38 9.55
N VAL A 555 10.40 18.86 10.74
CA VAL A 555 9.04 18.77 11.29
C VAL A 555 8.47 20.16 11.56
N LEU A 556 9.23 21.08 12.17
CA LEU A 556 8.81 22.48 12.32
C LEU A 556 8.57 23.13 10.95
N THR A 557 9.46 22.91 9.99
CA THR A 557 9.33 23.50 8.64
C THR A 557 8.08 22.99 7.95
N GLN A 558 7.73 21.70 8.10
CA GLN A 558 6.46 21.16 7.62
C GLN A 558 5.24 21.70 8.38
N ILE A 559 5.33 21.88 9.70
CA ILE A 559 4.25 22.48 10.51
C ILE A 559 4.01 23.95 10.14
N PHE A 560 5.04 24.70 9.73
CA PHE A 560 4.91 26.09 9.27
C PHE A 560 4.55 26.23 7.78
N LEU A 561 4.63 25.15 7.00
CA LEU A 561 4.23 25.08 5.58
C LEU A 561 2.78 24.60 5.39
N VAL A 562 2.16 24.03 6.43
CA VAL A 562 0.71 23.81 6.58
C VAL A 562 0.11 25.03 7.27
#